data_AF-A0A833U0A3-F1
#
_entry.id   AF-A0A833U0A3-F1
#
_cell.length_a   1.000
_cell.length_b   1.000
_cell.length_c   1.000
_cell.angle_alpha   90.00
_cell.angle_beta   90.00
_cell.angle_gamma   90.00
#
_symmetry.space_group_name_H-M   'P 1'
#
loop_
_entity.id
_entity.type
_entity.pdbx_description
1 polymer ?
#
loop_
_entity_poly.entity_id
_entity_poly.type
_entity_poly.pdbx_seq_one_letter_code
_entity_poly.pdbx_strand_id
1 'polypeptide(L)'
;MAPKSRSYQLSATPFVIFAQLLAIAVTTLVFVLYLHFEGGFAFESEDKTKIFNVHPFLMVLGLIIIGGEAIMAYKIVPGDRRTQKGVHLILHLLALTAGILGIVFIFRFHNEIGAKDMQTLHSWLGIITISLYGLQWVLAFFAYCFPGGEMSRRGTLLPWHIFVGMVIFLLAVATALTGLSGFSNLLLSTKGYILNFTGLLILLFAITVTLTVILPRGY
;
A
#
# COMPACT_ATOMS: atom_id res chain seq x y z
N MET A 1 -10.81 46.37 14.35
CA MET A 1 -10.02 45.13 14.34
C MET A 1 -10.99 43.96 14.22
N ALA A 2 -11.00 43.28 13.07
CA ALA A 2 -11.82 42.07 12.90
C ALA A 2 -11.24 40.93 13.75
N PRO A 3 -12.07 40.09 14.41
CA PRO A 3 -11.57 38.97 15.18
C PRO A 3 -10.90 37.98 14.22
N LYS A 4 -9.64 37.62 14.51
CA LYS A 4 -8.96 36.49 13.84
C LYS A 4 -9.87 35.28 13.97
N SER A 5 -10.45 34.83 12.85
CA SER A 5 -11.14 33.55 12.82
C SER A 5 -10.13 32.51 13.28
N ARG A 6 -10.46 31.78 14.35
CA ARG A 6 -9.81 30.50 14.65
C ARG A 6 -10.19 29.58 13.50
N SER A 7 -9.39 29.62 12.44
CA SER A 7 -9.32 28.52 11.48
C SER A 7 -9.07 27.27 12.33
N TYR A 8 -10.04 26.37 12.38
CA TYR A 8 -9.84 25.01 12.87
C TYR A 8 -8.83 24.36 11.93
N GLN A 9 -7.54 24.61 12.16
CA GLN A 9 -6.48 23.93 11.42
C GLN A 9 -6.45 22.49 11.94
N LEU A 10 -7.16 21.61 11.24
CA LEU A 10 -7.10 20.18 11.50
C LEU A 10 -5.66 19.72 11.32
N SER A 11 -5.04 19.25 12.40
CA SER A 11 -3.71 18.65 12.41
C SER A 11 -3.77 17.25 11.79
N ALA A 12 -2.68 16.83 11.12
CA ALA A 12 -2.55 15.46 10.65
C ALA A 12 -2.39 14.42 11.77
N THR A 13 -2.08 14.84 13.01
CA THR A 13 -1.68 13.93 14.10
C THR A 13 -2.78 12.92 14.49
N PRO A 14 -4.06 13.31 14.69
CA PRO A 14 -5.12 12.36 14.99
C PRO A 14 -5.30 11.32 13.88
N PHE A 15 -5.16 11.74 12.62
CA PHE A 15 -5.27 10.86 11.45
C PHE A 15 -4.08 9.90 11.37
N VAL A 16 -2.87 10.35 11.70
CA VAL A 16 -1.71 9.47 11.81
C VAL A 16 -1.95 8.38 12.85
N ILE A 17 -2.39 8.73 14.06
CA ILE A 17 -2.67 7.75 15.12
C ILE A 17 -3.74 6.76 14.65
N PHE A 18 -4.81 7.26 14.04
CA PHE A 18 -5.88 6.42 13.52
C PHE A 18 -5.38 5.48 12.40
N ALA A 19 -4.53 5.96 11.49
CA ALA A 19 -3.92 5.15 10.46
C ALA A 19 -3.06 4.01 11.05
N GLN A 20 -2.30 4.26 12.13
CA GLN A 20 -1.52 3.21 12.80
C GLN A 20 -2.42 2.12 13.39
N LEU A 21 -3.52 2.52 14.05
CA LEU A 21 -4.48 1.54 14.60
C LEU A 21 -5.13 0.69 13.50
N LEU A 22 -5.48 1.32 12.37
CA LEU A 22 -6.01 0.61 11.21
C LEU A 22 -4.97 -0.33 10.58
N ALA A 23 -3.72 0.11 10.47
CA ALA A 23 -2.63 -0.72 9.95
C ALA A 23 -2.42 -1.97 10.81
N ILE A 24 -2.43 -1.83 12.14
CA ILE A 24 -2.34 -2.95 13.09
C ILE A 24 -3.54 -3.89 12.91
N ALA A 25 -4.76 -3.35 12.81
CA ALA A 25 -5.97 -4.15 12.64
C ALA A 25 -5.96 -4.94 11.33
N VAL A 26 -5.68 -4.28 10.20
CA VAL A 26 -5.58 -4.94 8.88
C VAL A 26 -4.50 -6.01 8.89
N THR A 27 -3.32 -5.70 9.41
CA THR A 27 -2.20 -6.65 9.50
C THR A 27 -2.62 -7.87 10.30
N THR A 28 -3.24 -7.69 11.47
CA THR A 28 -3.72 -8.79 12.32
C THR A 28 -4.74 -9.67 11.59
N LEU A 29 -5.73 -9.07 10.91
CA LEU A 29 -6.74 -9.82 10.17
C LEU A 29 -6.15 -10.60 9.00
N VAL A 30 -5.19 -10.02 8.27
CA VAL A 30 -4.46 -10.69 7.19
C VAL A 30 -3.68 -11.90 7.72
N PHE A 31 -2.99 -11.75 8.85
CA PHE A 31 -2.32 -12.88 9.51
C PHE A 31 -3.30 -13.97 9.93
N VAL A 32 -4.41 -13.61 10.57
CA VAL A 32 -5.46 -14.57 10.96
C VAL A 32 -6.02 -15.27 9.72
N LEU A 33 -6.32 -14.53 8.65
CA LEU A 33 -6.84 -15.10 7.41
C LEU A 33 -5.88 -16.16 6.85
N TYR A 34 -4.62 -15.81 6.63
CA TYR A 34 -3.71 -16.71 5.93
C TYR A 34 -3.13 -17.81 6.83
N LEU A 35 -2.84 -17.55 8.11
CA LEU A 35 -2.28 -18.56 9.00
C LEU A 35 -3.32 -19.49 9.60
N HIS A 36 -4.52 -19.00 9.92
CA HIS A 36 -5.57 -19.80 10.54
C HIS A 36 -6.56 -20.37 9.54
N PHE A 37 -7.06 -19.56 8.58
CA PHE A 37 -8.10 -20.01 7.65
C PHE A 37 -7.58 -20.60 6.34
N GLU A 38 -6.42 -20.17 5.84
CA GLU A 38 -5.87 -20.63 4.54
C GLU A 38 -4.73 -21.66 4.68
N GLY A 39 -4.41 -22.11 5.89
CA GLY A 39 -3.41 -23.16 6.11
C GLY A 39 -1.95 -22.75 5.87
N GLY A 40 -1.67 -21.44 5.80
CA GLY A 40 -0.34 -20.86 5.78
C GLY A 40 0.24 -20.59 4.38
N PHE A 41 1.57 -20.48 4.34
CA PHE A 41 2.35 -20.13 3.16
C PHE A 41 3.31 -21.25 2.80
N ALA A 42 3.55 -21.46 1.50
CA ALA A 42 4.58 -22.38 1.04
C ALA A 42 5.23 -21.86 -0.23
N PHE A 43 6.55 -22.01 -0.31
CA PHE A 43 7.32 -21.78 -1.53
C PHE A 43 7.09 -22.92 -2.54
N GLU A 44 6.96 -24.14 -2.02
CA GLU A 44 6.64 -25.37 -2.76
C GLU A 44 5.68 -26.21 -1.92
N SER A 45 4.62 -26.70 -2.56
CA SER A 45 3.57 -27.49 -1.91
C SER A 45 2.79 -28.27 -2.96
N GLU A 46 2.28 -29.43 -2.58
CA GLU A 46 1.25 -30.15 -3.36
C GLU A 46 -0.06 -29.36 -3.39
N ASP A 47 -0.44 -28.81 -2.23
CA ASP A 47 -1.53 -27.84 -2.12
C ASP A 47 -1.05 -26.48 -2.64
N LYS A 48 -1.39 -26.18 -3.90
CA LYS A 48 -1.00 -24.96 -4.60
C LYS A 48 -1.63 -23.70 -4.01
N THR A 49 -2.71 -23.82 -3.22
CA THR A 49 -3.33 -22.65 -2.57
C THR A 49 -2.37 -21.94 -1.61
N LYS A 50 -1.44 -22.67 -0.99
CA LYS A 50 -0.39 -22.09 -0.13
C LYS A 50 0.63 -21.23 -0.89
N ILE A 51 0.85 -21.51 -2.18
CA ILE A 51 1.66 -20.68 -3.08
C ILE A 51 0.87 -19.42 -3.45
N PHE A 52 -0.43 -19.58 -3.75
CA PHE A 52 -1.33 -18.46 -4.00
C PHE A 52 -1.39 -17.50 -2.81
N ASN A 53 -1.51 -17.99 -1.57
CA ASN A 53 -1.64 -17.18 -0.34
C ASN A 53 -0.51 -16.16 -0.16
N VAL A 54 0.69 -16.45 -0.69
CA VAL A 54 1.82 -15.52 -0.65
C VAL A 54 1.51 -14.23 -1.40
N HIS A 55 0.79 -14.31 -2.52
CA HIS A 55 0.44 -13.14 -3.34
C HIS A 55 -0.36 -12.09 -2.56
N PRO A 56 -1.61 -12.36 -2.13
CA PRO A 56 -2.42 -11.34 -1.48
C PRO A 56 -1.85 -10.91 -0.12
N PHE A 57 -1.13 -11.80 0.59
CA PHE A 57 -0.40 -11.43 1.81
C PHE A 57 0.67 -10.37 1.53
N LEU A 58 1.54 -10.60 0.55
CA LEU A 58 2.59 -9.64 0.19
C LEU A 58 2.01 -8.35 -0.43
N MET A 59 0.91 -8.43 -1.18
CA MET A 59 0.25 -7.24 -1.74
C MET A 59 -0.29 -6.33 -0.63
N VAL A 60 -0.99 -6.89 0.35
CA VAL A 60 -1.55 -6.09 1.44
C VAL A 60 -0.45 -5.58 2.36
N LEU A 61 0.47 -6.43 2.82
CA LEU A 61 1.52 -5.99 3.73
C LEU A 61 2.50 -5.02 3.04
N GLY A 62 2.88 -5.30 1.80
CA GLY A 62 3.83 -4.49 1.03
C GLY A 62 3.23 -3.21 0.49
N LEU A 63 2.34 -3.32 -0.51
CA LEU A 63 1.87 -2.15 -1.26
C LEU A 63 0.87 -1.29 -0.48
N ILE A 64 0.09 -1.89 0.43
CA ILE A 64 -0.90 -1.16 1.24
C ILE A 64 -0.28 -0.69 2.54
N ILE A 65 0.11 -1.59 3.45
CA ILE A 65 0.58 -1.20 4.79
C ILE A 65 1.92 -0.49 4.74
N ILE A 66 2.98 -1.14 4.26
CA ILE A 66 4.31 -0.54 4.18
C ILE A 66 4.30 0.67 3.23
N GLY A 67 3.57 0.59 2.12
CA GLY A 67 3.38 1.72 1.20
C GLY A 67 2.71 2.94 1.85
N GLY A 68 1.66 2.72 2.66
CA GLY A 68 0.99 3.78 3.42
C GLY A 68 1.89 4.41 4.48
N GLU A 69 2.65 3.58 5.22
CA GLU A 69 3.66 4.06 6.18
C GLU A 69 4.76 4.89 5.49
N ALA A 70 5.20 4.47 4.30
CA ALA A 70 6.18 5.21 3.51
C ALA A 70 5.65 6.60 3.11
N ILE A 71 4.39 6.71 2.69
CA ILE A 71 3.73 7.99 2.39
C ILE A 71 3.69 8.89 3.63
N MET A 72 3.39 8.32 4.79
CA MET A 72 3.32 9.02 6.06
C MET A 72 4.69 9.26 6.73
N ALA A 73 5.80 8.75 6.18
CA ALA A 73 7.13 8.81 6.79
C ALA A 73 7.57 10.23 7.21
N TYR A 74 7.27 11.23 6.36
CA TYR A 74 7.53 12.65 6.65
C TYR A 74 6.59 13.26 7.68
N LYS A 75 5.69 12.48 8.29
CA LYS A 75 4.80 12.89 9.38
C LYS A 75 5.05 12.06 10.65
N ILE A 76 5.28 10.75 10.52
CA ILE A 76 5.50 9.83 11.63
C ILE A 76 6.93 9.78 12.16
N VAL A 77 7.95 9.90 11.29
CA VAL A 77 9.34 9.66 11.70
C VAL A 77 9.89 10.89 12.42
N PRO A 78 10.27 10.79 13.70
CA PRO A 78 10.97 11.86 14.39
C PRO A 78 12.38 11.99 13.80
N GLY A 79 12.83 13.22 13.58
CA GLY A 79 14.16 13.49 13.04
C GLY A 79 14.15 14.51 11.91
N ASP A 80 15.34 14.74 11.35
CA ASP A 80 15.56 15.69 10.28
C ASP A 80 14.99 15.19 8.93
N ARG A 81 14.94 16.10 7.96
CA ARG A 81 14.42 15.79 6.61
C ARG A 81 15.24 14.70 5.91
N ARG A 82 16.53 14.56 6.23
CA ARG A 82 17.40 13.52 5.66
C ARG A 82 16.98 12.14 6.15
N THR A 83 16.73 11.99 7.45
CA THR A 83 16.26 10.74 8.07
C THR A 83 14.89 10.35 7.54
N GLN A 84 13.92 11.28 7.56
CA GLN A 84 12.57 11.04 7.03
C GLN A 84 12.58 10.58 5.58
N LYS A 85 13.43 11.20 4.75
CA LYS A 85 13.62 10.83 3.36
C LYS A 85 14.24 9.45 3.18
N GLY A 86 15.24 9.11 4.00
CA GLY A 86 15.85 7.77 4.00
C GLY A 86 14.82 6.69 4.34
N VAL A 87 14.01 6.92 5.38
CA VAL A 87 12.94 5.99 5.76
C VAL A 87 11.89 5.88 4.66
N HIS A 88 11.42 7.00 4.09
CA HIS A 88 10.48 7.01 2.96
C HIS A 88 11.00 6.16 1.78
N LEU A 89 12.27 6.35 1.40
CA LEU A 89 12.89 5.62 0.30
C LEU A 89 12.97 4.11 0.57
N ILE A 90 13.44 3.72 1.76
CA ILE A 90 13.63 2.33 2.15
C ILE A 90 12.28 1.62 2.25
N LEU A 91 11.27 2.23 2.88
CA LEU A 91 9.94 1.63 3.00
C LEU A 91 9.31 1.42 1.62
N HIS A 92 9.40 2.39 0.70
CA HIS A 92 8.91 2.18 -0.66
C HIS A 92 9.69 1.09 -1.43
N LEU A 93 11.00 0.93 -1.17
CA LEU A 93 11.78 -0.15 -1.77
C LEU A 93 11.34 -1.52 -1.24
N LEU A 94 11.08 -1.63 0.07
CA LEU A 94 10.54 -2.84 0.69
C LEU A 94 9.16 -3.18 0.13
N ALA A 95 8.28 -2.19 0.02
CA ALA A 95 6.95 -2.34 -0.58
C ALA A 95 7.03 -2.80 -2.05
N LEU A 96 7.91 -2.19 -2.86
CA LEU A 96 8.13 -2.58 -4.25
C LEU A 96 8.66 -4.01 -4.36
N THR A 97 9.61 -4.38 -3.51
CA THR A 97 10.18 -5.74 -3.47
C THR A 97 9.09 -6.77 -3.12
N ALA A 98 8.29 -6.49 -2.09
CA ALA A 98 7.15 -7.34 -1.72
C ALA A 98 6.13 -7.46 -2.86
N GLY A 99 5.82 -6.35 -3.56
CA GLY A 99 4.93 -6.35 -4.72
C GLY A 99 5.47 -7.19 -5.89
N ILE A 100 6.77 -7.07 -6.22
CA ILE A 100 7.39 -7.89 -7.26
C ILE A 100 7.33 -9.37 -6.89
N LEU A 101 7.69 -9.73 -5.65
CA LEU A 101 7.60 -11.10 -5.16
C LEU A 101 6.16 -11.62 -5.22
N GLY A 102 5.18 -10.84 -4.74
CA GLY A 102 3.77 -11.23 -4.82
C GLY A 102 3.32 -11.51 -6.26
N ILE A 103 3.80 -10.75 -7.24
CA ILE A 103 3.51 -10.98 -8.67
C ILE A 103 4.18 -12.26 -9.17
N VAL A 104 5.43 -12.50 -8.82
CA VAL A 104 6.13 -13.75 -9.17
C VAL A 104 5.37 -14.97 -8.66
N PHE A 105 4.86 -14.91 -7.43
CA PHE A 105 4.11 -16.02 -6.83
C PHE A 105 2.76 -16.29 -7.50
N ILE A 106 2.01 -15.25 -7.92
CA ILE A 106 0.73 -15.48 -8.61
C ILE A 106 0.93 -16.06 -10.02
N PHE A 107 1.93 -15.58 -10.77
CA PHE A 107 2.28 -16.16 -12.07
C PHE A 107 2.74 -17.62 -11.92
N ARG A 108 3.56 -17.91 -10.90
CA ARG A 108 3.95 -19.29 -10.58
C ARG A 108 2.73 -20.15 -10.25
N PHE A 109 1.84 -19.67 -9.40
CA PHE A 109 0.61 -20.39 -9.05
C PHE A 109 -0.23 -20.71 -10.29
N HIS A 110 -0.48 -19.74 -11.17
CA HIS A 110 -1.23 -19.98 -12.41
C HIS A 110 -0.55 -21.03 -13.30
N ASN A 111 0.77 -20.95 -13.47
CA ASN A 111 1.52 -21.95 -14.23
C ASN A 111 1.39 -23.36 -13.63
N GLU A 112 1.47 -23.49 -12.31
CA GLU A 112 1.37 -24.77 -11.59
C GLU A 112 -0.02 -25.42 -11.68
N ILE A 113 -1.07 -24.63 -11.88
CA ILE A 113 -2.45 -25.12 -12.05
C ILE A 113 -2.94 -25.09 -13.51
N GLY A 114 -2.09 -24.69 -14.46
CA GLY A 114 -2.45 -24.55 -15.88
C GLY A 114 -3.48 -23.45 -16.17
N ALA A 115 -3.58 -22.43 -15.32
CA ALA A 115 -4.47 -21.29 -15.51
C ALA A 115 -3.87 -20.24 -16.47
N LYS A 116 -4.73 -19.48 -17.14
CA LYS A 116 -4.30 -18.37 -18.00
C LYS A 116 -4.12 -17.10 -17.19
N ASP A 117 -3.05 -16.39 -17.47
CA ASP A 117 -2.75 -15.10 -16.85
C ASP A 117 -3.58 -13.95 -17.41
N MET A 118 -3.60 -12.84 -16.65
CA MET A 118 -4.04 -11.51 -17.12
C MET A 118 -5.47 -11.46 -17.69
N GLN A 119 -6.41 -12.23 -17.13
CA GLN A 119 -7.80 -12.28 -17.62
C GLN A 119 -8.78 -11.40 -16.83
N THR A 120 -8.37 -10.85 -15.68
CA THR A 120 -9.27 -10.15 -14.76
C THR A 120 -8.94 -8.66 -14.68
N LEU A 121 -9.94 -7.82 -14.38
CA LEU A 121 -9.70 -6.40 -14.10
C LEU A 121 -8.67 -6.21 -12.98
N HIS A 122 -8.75 -7.04 -11.93
CA HIS A 122 -7.75 -7.06 -10.85
C HIS A 122 -6.32 -7.22 -11.40
N SER A 123 -6.09 -8.20 -12.28
CA SER A 123 -4.75 -8.44 -12.85
C SER A 123 -4.24 -7.27 -13.71
N TRP A 124 -5.13 -6.61 -14.46
CA TRP A 124 -4.78 -5.45 -15.28
C TRP A 124 -4.45 -4.23 -14.41
N LEU A 125 -5.27 -3.96 -13.39
CA LEU A 125 -4.99 -2.91 -12.42
C LEU A 125 -3.68 -3.19 -11.67
N GLY A 126 -3.43 -4.46 -11.31
CA GLY A 126 -2.21 -4.89 -10.62
C GLY A 126 -0.94 -4.64 -11.43
N ILE A 127 -0.89 -5.05 -12.70
CA ILE A 127 0.31 -4.84 -13.53
C ILE A 127 0.55 -3.36 -13.82
N ILE A 128 -0.51 -2.56 -14.01
CA ILE A 128 -0.41 -1.11 -14.16
C ILE A 128 0.15 -0.49 -12.87
N THR A 129 -0.41 -0.88 -11.72
CA THR A 129 0.01 -0.36 -10.41
C THR A 129 1.49 -0.61 -10.15
N ILE A 130 1.95 -1.87 -10.27
CA ILE A 130 3.35 -2.19 -9.94
C ILE A 130 4.33 -1.50 -10.90
N SER A 131 3.96 -1.37 -12.18
CA SER A 131 4.79 -0.73 -13.19
C SER A 131 4.94 0.76 -12.91
N LEU A 132 3.83 1.43 -12.59
CA LEU A 132 3.84 2.83 -12.19
C LEU A 132 4.58 3.03 -10.86
N TYR A 133 4.42 2.12 -9.90
CA TYR A 133 5.14 2.16 -8.63
C TYR A 133 6.65 2.08 -8.83
N GLY A 134 7.12 1.12 -9.63
CA GLY A 134 8.54 0.97 -9.97
C GLY A 134 9.09 2.21 -10.69
N LEU A 135 8.36 2.72 -11.69
CA LEU A 135 8.73 3.93 -12.41
C LEU A 135 8.82 5.14 -11.47
N GLN A 136 7.81 5.33 -10.61
CA GLN A 136 7.78 6.40 -9.62
C GLN A 136 8.97 6.33 -8.66
N TRP A 137 9.32 5.14 -8.18
CA TRP A 137 10.46 4.93 -7.29
C TRP A 137 11.78 5.28 -7.97
N VAL A 138 12.01 4.79 -9.20
CA VAL A 138 13.23 5.05 -9.98
C VAL A 138 13.37 6.54 -10.31
N LEU A 139 12.31 7.18 -10.80
CA LEU A 139 12.32 8.61 -11.12
C LEU A 139 12.57 9.46 -9.87
N ALA A 140 11.93 9.11 -8.74
CA ALA A 140 12.14 9.81 -7.47
C ALA A 140 13.56 9.58 -6.91
N PHE A 141 14.14 8.40 -7.08
CA PHE A 141 15.51 8.11 -6.67
C PHE A 141 16.50 9.03 -7.39
N PHE A 142 16.42 9.13 -8.72
CA PHE A 142 17.32 9.99 -9.47
C PHE A 142 17.06 11.49 -9.25
N ALA A 143 15.78 11.89 -9.10
CA ALA A 143 15.42 13.29 -8.88
C ALA A 143 15.80 13.78 -7.47
N TYR A 144 15.64 12.95 -6.45
CA TYR A 144 15.79 13.38 -5.06
C TYR A 144 17.00 12.77 -4.36
N CYS A 145 17.40 11.53 -4.62
CA CYS A 145 18.43 10.83 -3.83
C CYS A 145 19.84 10.91 -4.43
N PHE A 146 20.07 10.30 -5.59
CA PHE A 146 21.39 10.28 -6.24
C PHE A 146 21.23 10.12 -7.77
N PRO A 147 21.91 10.92 -8.61
CA PRO A 147 22.84 12.01 -8.26
C PRO A 147 22.15 13.24 -7.67
N GLY A 148 20.81 13.29 -7.72
CA GLY A 148 20.00 14.41 -7.26
C GLY A 148 19.83 15.46 -8.37
N GLY A 149 18.58 15.85 -8.62
CA GLY A 149 18.27 16.92 -9.57
C GLY A 149 18.62 18.30 -9.02
N GLU A 150 18.77 19.26 -9.93
CA GLU A 150 18.91 20.68 -9.59
C GLU A 150 17.72 21.17 -8.73
N MET A 151 17.96 22.15 -7.86
CA MET A 151 16.95 22.65 -6.91
C MET A 151 15.66 23.12 -7.60
N SER A 152 15.79 23.83 -8.73
CA SER A 152 14.65 24.29 -9.55
C SER A 152 13.81 23.10 -10.05
N ARG A 153 14.46 22.10 -10.67
CA ARG A 153 13.81 20.89 -11.19
C ARG A 153 13.13 20.09 -10.08
N ARG A 154 13.75 19.98 -8.90
CA ARG A 154 13.16 19.31 -7.73
C ARG A 154 11.91 20.03 -7.23
N GLY A 155 11.90 21.36 -7.26
CA GLY A 155 10.72 22.16 -6.93
C GLY A 155 9.55 21.89 -7.88
N THR A 156 9.82 21.85 -9.19
CA THR A 156 8.80 21.56 -10.22
C THR A 156 8.27 20.12 -10.15
N LEU A 157 9.13 19.14 -9.86
CA LEU A 157 8.75 17.73 -9.81
C LEU A 157 8.03 17.32 -8.53
N LEU A 158 8.14 18.10 -7.45
CA LEU A 158 7.59 17.70 -6.14
C LEU A 158 6.06 17.56 -6.14
N PRO A 159 5.27 18.51 -6.68
CA PRO A 159 3.81 18.35 -6.75
C PRO A 159 3.40 17.12 -7.58
N TRP A 160 4.09 16.87 -8.69
CA TRP A 160 3.85 15.69 -9.53
C TRP A 160 4.20 14.39 -8.81
N HIS A 161 5.31 14.37 -8.08
CA HIS A 161 5.70 13.21 -7.28
C HIS A 161 4.63 12.87 -6.22
N ILE A 162 4.12 13.88 -5.51
CA ILE A 162 3.06 13.68 -4.51
C ILE A 162 1.76 13.21 -5.18
N PHE A 163 1.32 13.87 -6.25
CA PHE A 163 0.08 13.54 -6.95
C PHE A 163 0.10 12.12 -7.53
N VAL A 164 1.13 11.79 -8.32
CA VAL A 164 1.27 10.47 -8.94
C VAL A 164 1.45 9.39 -7.87
N GLY A 165 2.19 9.67 -6.79
CA GLY A 165 2.33 8.75 -5.66
C GLY A 165 0.99 8.40 -5.02
N MET A 166 0.12 9.39 -4.81
CA MET A 166 -1.23 9.15 -4.27
C MET A 166 -2.13 8.40 -5.26
N VAL A 167 -2.06 8.70 -6.56
CA VAL A 167 -2.80 7.95 -7.59
C VAL A 167 -2.39 6.48 -7.59
N ILE A 168 -1.08 6.19 -7.53
CA ILE A 168 -0.56 4.81 -7.47
C ILE A 168 -1.04 4.11 -6.20
N PHE A 169 -1.01 4.77 -5.05
CA PHE A 169 -1.46 4.19 -3.79
C PHE A 169 -2.97 3.85 -3.82
N LEU A 170 -3.80 4.77 -4.32
CA LEU A 170 -5.23 4.51 -4.47
C LEU A 170 -5.53 3.41 -5.51
N LEU A 171 -4.72 3.32 -6.57
CA LEU A 171 -4.80 2.23 -7.54
C LEU A 171 -4.42 0.88 -6.91
N ALA A 172 -3.40 0.85 -6.04
CA ALA A 172 -3.04 -0.34 -5.26
C ALA A 172 -4.19 -0.78 -4.34
N VAL A 173 -4.84 0.18 -3.67
CA VAL A 173 -6.01 -0.08 -2.82
C VAL A 173 -7.17 -0.64 -3.66
N ALA A 174 -7.51 -0.01 -4.79
CA ALA A 174 -8.54 -0.51 -5.70
C ALA A 174 -8.22 -1.92 -6.24
N THR A 175 -6.95 -2.17 -6.55
CA THR A 175 -6.45 -3.50 -6.95
C THR A 175 -6.65 -4.52 -5.82
N ALA A 176 -6.29 -4.18 -4.58
CA ALA A 176 -6.48 -5.07 -3.44
C ALA A 176 -7.96 -5.37 -3.20
N LEU A 177 -8.83 -4.36 -3.26
CA LEU A 177 -10.27 -4.54 -3.07
C LEU A 177 -10.90 -5.40 -4.16
N THR A 178 -10.52 -5.20 -5.43
CA THR A 178 -10.99 -6.06 -6.53
C THR A 178 -10.49 -7.50 -6.39
N GLY A 179 -9.26 -7.70 -5.89
CA GLY A 179 -8.73 -9.03 -5.58
C GLY A 179 -9.51 -9.73 -4.47
N LEU A 180 -9.79 -9.02 -3.37
CA LEU A 180 -10.60 -9.53 -2.26
C LEU A 180 -12.05 -9.83 -2.68
N SER A 181 -12.64 -9.03 -3.57
CA SER A 181 -14.00 -9.27 -4.09
C SER A 181 -14.11 -10.54 -4.93
N GLY A 182 -12.99 -11.07 -5.45
CA GLY A 182 -12.96 -12.35 -6.16
C GLY A 182 -13.38 -13.54 -5.29
N PHE A 183 -13.40 -13.38 -3.96
CA PHE A 183 -13.84 -14.38 -3.00
C PHE A 183 -15.32 -14.26 -2.61
N SER A 184 -16.14 -13.58 -3.43
CA SER A 184 -17.57 -13.32 -3.19
C SER A 184 -18.44 -14.57 -3.00
N ASN A 185 -17.97 -15.77 -3.36
CA ASN A 185 -18.71 -17.00 -3.06
C ASN A 185 -18.72 -17.37 -1.56
N LEU A 186 -17.96 -16.66 -0.72
CA LEU A 186 -17.84 -16.91 0.72
C LEU A 186 -18.72 -16.00 1.58
N LEU A 187 -19.61 -15.20 0.99
CA LEU A 187 -20.29 -14.05 1.63
C LEU A 187 -21.03 -14.35 2.96
N LEU A 188 -21.44 -15.59 3.21
CA LEU A 188 -22.14 -15.99 4.45
C LEU A 188 -21.27 -16.80 5.44
N SER A 189 -19.99 -17.01 5.11
CA SER A 189 -19.04 -17.70 5.99
C SER A 189 -18.31 -16.71 6.90
N THR A 190 -17.83 -17.17 8.06
CA THR A 190 -16.95 -16.39 8.95
C THR A 190 -15.75 -15.82 8.18
N LYS A 191 -15.17 -16.62 7.28
CA LYS A 191 -14.08 -16.21 6.40
C LYS A 191 -14.49 -15.06 5.46
N GLY A 192 -15.69 -15.11 4.88
CA GLY A 192 -16.24 -14.04 4.06
C GLY A 192 -16.43 -12.72 4.82
N TYR A 193 -16.92 -12.79 6.06
CA TYR A 193 -17.01 -11.60 6.92
C TYR A 193 -15.64 -10.98 7.21
N ILE A 194 -14.63 -11.81 7.52
CA ILE A 194 -13.25 -11.35 7.76
C ILE A 194 -12.67 -10.68 6.50
N LEU A 195 -12.87 -11.27 5.33
CA LEU A 195 -12.43 -10.69 4.05
C LEU A 195 -13.07 -9.32 3.77
N ASN A 196 -14.39 -9.22 3.93
CA ASN A 196 -15.11 -7.97 3.73
C ASN A 196 -14.68 -6.89 4.73
N PHE A 197 -14.55 -7.24 6.01
CA PHE A 197 -14.11 -6.30 7.03
C PHE A 197 -12.66 -5.85 6.80
N THR A 198 -11.78 -6.76 6.36
CA THR A 198 -10.40 -6.42 5.95
C THR A 198 -10.41 -5.42 4.80
N GLY A 199 -11.25 -5.64 3.78
CA GLY A 199 -11.41 -4.69 2.67
C GLY A 199 -11.89 -3.30 3.13
N LEU A 200 -12.89 -3.24 4.01
CA LEU A 200 -13.37 -1.98 4.58
C LEU A 200 -12.30 -1.24 5.37
N LEU A 201 -11.51 -1.95 6.18
CA LEU A 201 -10.41 -1.36 6.93
C LEU A 201 -9.26 -0.90 6.02
N ILE A 202 -8.96 -1.63 4.95
CA ILE A 202 -8.00 -1.19 3.91
C ILE A 202 -8.46 0.13 3.28
N LEU A 203 -9.74 0.25 2.92
CA LEU A 203 -10.30 1.48 2.36
C LEU A 203 -10.21 2.63 3.36
N LEU A 204 -10.59 2.39 4.62
CA LEU A 204 -10.53 3.40 5.67
C LEU A 204 -9.10 3.84 5.98
N PHE A 205 -8.15 2.90 5.96
CA PHE A 205 -6.72 3.19 6.07
C PHE A 205 -6.27 4.09 4.92
N ALA A 206 -6.65 3.78 3.68
CA ALA A 206 -6.29 4.57 2.51
C ALA A 206 -6.83 6.01 2.56
N ILE A 207 -8.08 6.18 2.99
CA ILE A 207 -8.69 7.50 3.22
C ILE A 207 -7.89 8.27 4.27
N THR A 208 -7.55 7.61 5.38
CA THR A 208 -6.81 8.24 6.48
C THR A 208 -5.41 8.65 6.04
N VAL A 209 -4.67 7.79 5.33
CA VAL A 209 -3.35 8.11 4.74
C VAL A 209 -3.47 9.32 3.81
N THR A 210 -4.49 9.35 2.95
CA THR A 210 -4.74 10.49 2.04
C THR A 210 -4.97 11.80 2.81
N LEU A 211 -5.80 11.76 3.86
CA LEU A 211 -6.00 12.91 4.74
C LEU A 211 -4.71 13.35 5.42
N THR A 212 -3.86 12.40 5.84
CA THR A 212 -2.58 12.76 6.43
C THR A 212 -1.73 13.53 5.44
N VAL A 213 -1.73 13.24 4.14
CA VAL A 213 -0.92 13.97 3.14
C VAL A 213 -1.37 15.42 2.99
N ILE A 214 -2.69 15.65 2.95
CA ILE A 214 -3.31 16.96 2.75
C ILE A 214 -3.13 17.86 3.99
N LEU A 215 -3.27 17.31 5.19
CA LEU A 215 -3.30 18.11 6.42
C LEU A 215 -1.88 18.51 6.91
N PRO A 216 -1.70 19.72 7.47
CA PRO A 216 -0.42 20.13 8.03
C PRO A 216 -0.05 19.32 9.29
N ARG A 217 1.25 19.24 9.59
CA ARG A 217 1.69 18.79 10.92
C ARG A 217 1.16 19.77 11.97
N GLY A 218 0.51 19.28 13.01
CA GLY A 218 0.24 20.10 14.19
C GLY A 218 1.56 20.37 14.89
N TYR A 219 1.83 21.65 15.15
CA TYR A 219 2.94 22.08 16.02
C TYR A 219 2.59 21.85 17.48
#